data_AF-K5X813-F1
#
_entry.id   AF-K5X813-F1
#
_cell.length_a   1.000
_cell.length_b   1.000
_cell.length_c   1.000
_cell.angle_alpha   90.00
_cell.angle_beta   90.00
_cell.angle_gamma   90.00
#
_symmetry.space_group_name_H-M   'P 1'
#
loop_
_entity.id
_entity.type
_entity.pdbx_description
1 polymer ?
#
loop_
_entity_poly.entity_id
_entity_poly.type
_entity_poly.pdbx_seq_one_letter_code
_entity_poly.pdbx_strand_id
1 'polypeptide(L)'
;MLAGLGSFARICVSAPKFTRTLVDKSALRSVPKPRIFPKQVGKFVLPLDVSTPREFLKAIGRSSEKQLQPESWDALWKMSGKDMREAGIAVRDRRYILWCMEKYRQGLDPRDFAHEPKPKKTVRGWGPSVQNGKRIRSRRVKQRSKRSK
;
A
#
# COMPACT_ATOMS: atom_id res chain seq x y z
N MET A 1 68.24 -17.63 -24.15
CA MET A 1 67.39 -17.79 -22.96
C MET A 1 65.97 -17.38 -23.32
N LEU A 2 65.01 -18.28 -23.14
CA LEU A 2 63.60 -18.16 -23.56
C LEU A 2 62.79 -17.41 -22.49
N ALA A 3 61.98 -16.42 -22.89
CA ALA A 3 60.96 -15.82 -22.03
C ALA A 3 59.57 -16.12 -22.61
N GLY A 4 58.83 -17.01 -21.94
CA GLY A 4 57.43 -17.32 -22.24
C GLY A 4 56.50 -16.43 -21.43
N LEU A 5 55.63 -15.67 -22.11
CA LEU A 5 54.54 -14.92 -21.50
C LEU A 5 53.31 -15.82 -21.36
N GLY A 6 53.01 -16.22 -20.13
CA GLY A 6 51.80 -16.98 -19.80
C GLY A 6 50.55 -16.11 -19.84
N SER A 7 49.69 -16.34 -20.83
CA SER A 7 48.33 -15.82 -20.88
C SER A 7 47.46 -16.53 -19.84
N PHE A 8 47.13 -15.86 -18.74
CA PHE A 8 46.09 -16.31 -17.82
C PHE A 8 44.71 -15.99 -18.41
N ALA A 9 44.10 -16.97 -19.08
CA ALA A 9 42.69 -16.90 -19.46
C ALA A 9 41.82 -16.90 -18.19
N ARG A 10 41.21 -15.76 -17.87
CA ARG A 10 40.19 -15.67 -16.83
C ARG A 10 38.92 -16.36 -17.32
N ILE A 11 38.66 -17.55 -16.81
CA ILE A 11 37.40 -18.27 -17.04
C ILE A 11 36.30 -17.53 -16.27
N CYS A 12 35.55 -16.67 -16.97
CA CYS A 12 34.31 -16.09 -16.44
C CYS A 12 33.24 -17.19 -16.39
N VAL A 13 33.09 -17.84 -15.24
CA VAL A 13 32.00 -18.79 -15.01
C VAL A 13 30.69 -18.00 -14.96
N SER A 14 29.86 -18.14 -16.00
CA SER A 14 28.50 -17.63 -16.02
C SER A 14 27.67 -18.42 -15.01
N ALA A 15 27.50 -17.86 -13.81
CA ALA A 15 26.60 -18.44 -12.82
C ALA A 15 25.15 -18.31 -13.34
N PRO A 16 24.35 -19.40 -13.39
CA PRO A 16 22.96 -19.31 -13.77
C PRO A 16 22.23 -18.40 -12.78
N LYS A 17 21.78 -17.25 -13.27
CA LYS A 17 20.90 -16.36 -12.50
C LYS A 17 19.56 -17.09 -12.41
N PHE A 18 19.26 -17.69 -11.26
CA PHE A 18 17.94 -18.21 -10.95
C PHE A 18 16.93 -17.05 -10.96
N THR A 19 16.42 -16.70 -12.13
CA THR A 19 15.31 -15.78 -12.28
C THR A 19 14.06 -16.53 -11.85
N ARG A 20 13.63 -16.28 -10.62
CA ARG A 20 12.42 -16.87 -10.07
C ARG A 20 11.23 -16.50 -10.96
N THR A 21 10.59 -17.50 -11.56
CA THR A 21 9.37 -17.29 -12.34
C THR A 21 8.27 -16.76 -11.43
N LEU A 22 7.64 -15.65 -11.81
CA LEU A 22 6.50 -15.09 -11.10
C LEU A 22 5.26 -15.94 -11.41
N VAL A 23 5.09 -17.05 -10.68
CA VAL A 23 3.89 -17.87 -10.76
C VAL A 23 2.79 -17.21 -9.94
N ASP A 24 1.69 -16.86 -10.60
CA ASP A 24 0.48 -16.43 -9.93
C ASP A 24 -0.23 -17.64 -9.33
N LYS A 25 -0.44 -17.62 -8.02
CA LYS A 25 -1.15 -18.67 -7.29
C LYS A 25 -2.54 -18.24 -6.85
N SER A 26 -3.02 -17.05 -7.24
CA SER A 26 -4.33 -16.53 -6.80
C SER A 26 -5.46 -17.51 -7.12
N ALA A 27 -5.48 -18.06 -8.33
CA ALA A 27 -6.50 -18.99 -8.80
C ALA A 27 -6.51 -20.34 -8.06
N LEU A 28 -5.38 -20.75 -7.47
CA LEU A 28 -5.24 -22.02 -6.75
C LEU A 28 -5.63 -21.91 -5.28
N ARG A 29 -5.84 -20.69 -4.77
CA ARG A 29 -6.16 -20.48 -3.35
C ARG A 29 -7.62 -20.82 -3.09
N SER A 30 -7.88 -21.49 -1.97
CA SER A 30 -9.24 -21.73 -1.48
C SER A 30 -9.93 -20.40 -1.19
N VAL A 31 -11.20 -20.29 -1.60
CA VAL A 31 -12.06 -19.16 -1.26
C VAL A 31 -12.44 -19.27 0.22
N PRO A 32 -12.17 -18.26 1.06
CA PRO A 32 -12.61 -18.30 2.45
C PRO A 32 -14.14 -18.19 2.49
N LYS A 33 -14.78 -18.98 3.36
CA LYS A 33 -16.22 -18.86 3.61
C LYS A 33 -16.51 -17.48 4.23
N PRO A 34 -17.61 -16.81 3.86
CA PRO A 34 -18.05 -15.60 4.54
C PRO A 34 -18.28 -15.87 6.02
N ARG A 35 -17.83 -14.95 6.87
CA ARG A 35 -17.89 -15.07 8.33
C ARG A 35 -18.53 -13.83 8.93
N ILE A 36 -19.31 -14.01 9.98
CA ILE A 36 -19.85 -12.93 10.79
C ILE A 36 -18.90 -12.71 11.95
N PHE A 37 -18.40 -11.49 12.12
CA PHE A 37 -17.53 -11.14 13.23
C PHE A 37 -18.36 -10.44 14.32
N PRO A 38 -18.57 -11.08 15.48
CA PRO A 38 -19.18 -10.40 16.62
C PRO A 38 -18.15 -9.46 17.24
N LYS A 39 -18.34 -8.15 17.11
CA LYS A 39 -17.52 -7.16 17.81
C LYS A 39 -18.31 -6.57 18.98
N GLN A 40 -17.83 -6.80 20.19
CA GLN A 40 -18.38 -6.18 21.39
C GLN A 40 -17.86 -4.74 21.50
N VAL A 41 -18.78 -3.78 21.57
CA VAL A 41 -18.49 -2.36 21.78
C VAL A 41 -19.25 -1.92 23.04
N GLY A 42 -18.58 -1.99 24.19
CA GLY A 42 -19.22 -1.79 25.48
C GLY A 42 -20.29 -2.86 25.75
N LYS A 43 -21.53 -2.44 26.00
CA LYS A 43 -22.67 -3.36 26.25
C LYS A 43 -23.36 -3.85 24.97
N PHE A 44 -23.02 -3.29 23.81
CA PHE A 44 -23.66 -3.63 22.54
C PHE A 44 -22.79 -4.59 21.72
N VAL A 45 -23.39 -5.60 21.11
CA VAL A 45 -22.74 -6.49 20.14
C VAL A 45 -23.16 -6.03 18.76
N LEU A 46 -22.24 -5.46 17.99
CA LEU A 46 -22.49 -5.05 16.61
C LEU A 46 -21.88 -6.09 15.67
N PRO A 47 -22.68 -7.04 15.13
CA PRO A 47 -22.18 -7.99 14.16
C PRO A 47 -21.71 -7.21 12.93
N LEU A 48 -20.46 -7.43 12.51
CA LEU A 48 -20.07 -7.09 11.16
C LEU A 48 -20.48 -8.26 10.27
N ASP A 49 -21.50 -8.04 9.46
CA ASP A 49 -21.75 -8.93 8.34
C ASP A 49 -20.79 -8.56 7.21
N VAL A 50 -19.93 -9.50 6.83
CA VAL A 50 -19.08 -9.39 5.63
C VAL A 50 -19.45 -10.46 4.61
N SER A 51 -20.68 -10.97 4.67
CA SER A 51 -21.12 -12.01 3.75
C SER A 51 -21.11 -11.54 2.30
N THR A 52 -21.32 -10.23 2.08
CA THR A 52 -21.20 -9.65 0.75
C THR A 52 -19.81 -9.05 0.48
N PRO A 53 -19.31 -9.14 -0.76
CA PRO A 53 -18.01 -8.57 -1.11
C PRO A 53 -18.01 -7.03 -0.98
N ARG A 54 -19.16 -6.40 -1.19
CA ARG A 54 -19.33 -4.95 -1.00
C ARG A 54 -19.18 -4.53 0.46
N GLU A 55 -19.77 -5.28 1.39
CA GLU A 55 -19.62 -5.01 2.83
C GLU A 55 -18.18 -5.23 3.30
N PHE A 56 -17.50 -6.27 2.78
CA PHE A 56 -16.08 -6.46 3.04
C PHE A 56 -15.25 -5.25 2.58
N LEU A 57 -15.47 -4.77 1.36
CA LEU A 57 -14.76 -3.61 0.81
C LEU A 57 -15.10 -2.30 1.55
N LYS A 58 -16.30 -2.19 2.10
CA LYS A 58 -16.70 -1.07 2.96
C LYS A 58 -16.01 -1.15 4.33
N ALA A 59 -15.90 -2.34 4.91
CA ALA A 59 -15.27 -2.57 6.21
C ALA A 59 -13.76 -2.25 6.20
N ILE A 60 -13.05 -2.57 5.12
CA ILE A 60 -11.62 -2.24 4.99
C ILE A 60 -11.35 -0.75 4.77
N GLY A 61 -12.37 0.03 4.38
CA GLY A 61 -12.29 1.48 4.20
C GLY A 61 -11.49 1.93 2.96
N ARG A 62 -10.81 3.08 3.08
CA ARG A 62 -9.97 3.72 2.02
C ARG A 62 -10.66 3.89 0.67
N SER A 63 -11.98 4.07 0.65
CA SER A 63 -12.80 4.15 -0.57
C SER A 63 -12.66 2.92 -1.49
N SER A 64 -12.24 1.76 -0.95
CA SER A 64 -12.07 0.53 -1.74
C SER A 64 -13.38 0.04 -2.38
N GLU A 65 -14.53 0.30 -1.73
CA GLU A 65 -15.86 0.07 -2.30
C GLU A 65 -16.04 0.79 -3.65
N LYS A 66 -15.52 2.01 -3.81
CA LYS A 66 -15.72 2.78 -5.06
C LYS A 66 -14.82 2.30 -6.20
N GLN A 67 -13.69 1.67 -5.86
CA GLN A 67 -12.66 1.30 -6.82
C GLN A 67 -12.88 -0.09 -7.40
N LEU A 68 -13.53 -0.98 -6.65
CA LEU A 68 -13.73 -2.36 -7.02
C LEU A 68 -15.17 -2.77 -6.68
N GLN A 69 -15.92 -3.18 -7.69
CA GLN A 69 -17.28 -3.68 -7.56
C GLN A 69 -17.32 -5.10 -8.14
N PRO A 70 -16.98 -6.12 -7.34
CA PRO A 70 -17.02 -7.50 -7.78
C PRO A 70 -18.47 -8.02 -7.72
N GLU A 71 -18.87 -8.77 -8.74
CA GLU A 71 -20.23 -9.33 -8.83
C GLU A 71 -20.51 -10.43 -7.79
N SER A 72 -19.47 -11.17 -7.38
CA SER A 72 -19.61 -12.32 -6.48
C SER A 72 -18.45 -12.41 -5.49
N TRP A 73 -18.72 -13.04 -4.35
CA TRP A 73 -17.72 -13.37 -3.34
C TRP A 73 -16.57 -14.18 -3.95
N ASP A 74 -16.87 -15.25 -4.69
CA ASP A 74 -15.85 -16.07 -5.34
C ASP A 74 -14.99 -15.29 -6.34
N ALA A 75 -15.60 -14.36 -7.09
CA ALA A 75 -14.89 -13.51 -8.04
C ALA A 75 -13.90 -12.58 -7.31
N LEU A 76 -14.31 -12.01 -6.16
CA LEU A 76 -13.44 -11.18 -5.31
C LEU A 76 -12.25 -11.97 -4.76
N TRP A 77 -12.40 -13.27 -4.47
CA TRP A 77 -11.32 -14.06 -3.86
C TRP A 77 -10.37 -14.71 -4.86
N LYS A 78 -10.82 -14.87 -6.11
CA LYS A 78 -10.01 -15.42 -7.23
C LYS A 78 -9.21 -14.36 -7.97
N MET A 79 -9.60 -13.09 -7.90
CA MET A 79 -8.90 -12.02 -8.63
C MET A 79 -7.44 -11.87 -8.17
N SER A 80 -6.59 -11.66 -9.16
CA SER A 80 -5.17 -11.41 -9.00
C SER A 80 -4.85 -9.91 -8.99
N GLY A 81 -3.62 -9.58 -8.62
CA GLY A 81 -3.11 -8.21 -8.74
C GLY A 81 -2.98 -7.73 -10.21
N LYS A 82 -2.94 -8.65 -11.18
CA LYS A 82 -2.95 -8.32 -12.62
C LYS A 82 -4.35 -7.95 -13.07
N ASP A 83 -5.35 -8.73 -12.67
CA ASP A 83 -6.76 -8.48 -12.99
C ASP A 83 -7.19 -7.11 -12.41
N MET A 84 -6.78 -6.81 -11.17
CA MET A 84 -7.02 -5.49 -10.57
C MET A 84 -6.25 -4.34 -11.28
N ARG A 85 -5.11 -4.63 -11.93
CA ARG A 85 -4.38 -3.64 -12.73
C ARG A 85 -5.10 -3.37 -14.04
N GLU A 86 -5.66 -4.39 -14.67
CA GLU A 86 -6.48 -4.29 -15.88
C GLU A 86 -7.77 -3.50 -15.59
N ALA A 87 -8.35 -3.68 -14.40
CA ALA A 87 -9.45 -2.85 -13.88
C ALA A 87 -9.06 -1.40 -13.54
N GLY A 88 -7.81 -0.99 -13.76
CA GLY A 88 -7.36 0.41 -13.58
C GLY A 88 -7.11 0.85 -12.14
N ILE A 89 -7.15 -0.05 -11.15
CA ILE A 89 -6.94 0.31 -9.74
C ILE A 89 -5.49 0.76 -9.51
N ALA A 90 -5.26 1.77 -8.67
CA ALA A 90 -3.90 2.25 -8.38
C ALA A 90 -3.06 1.19 -7.62
N VAL A 91 -1.74 1.16 -7.87
CA VAL A 91 -0.82 0.16 -7.27
C VAL A 91 -0.93 0.07 -5.75
N ARG A 92 -1.11 1.21 -5.07
CA ARG A 92 -1.22 1.27 -3.60
C ARG A 92 -2.49 0.58 -3.10
N ASP A 93 -3.59 0.81 -3.78
CA ASP A 93 -4.89 0.29 -3.38
C ASP A 93 -4.98 -1.21 -3.67
N ARG A 94 -4.45 -1.67 -4.81
CA ARG A 94 -4.32 -3.12 -5.10
C ARG A 94 -3.54 -3.87 -4.03
N ARG A 95 -2.39 -3.32 -3.61
CA ARG A 95 -1.56 -3.93 -2.54
C ARG A 95 -2.30 -3.94 -1.21
N TYR A 96 -3.06 -2.89 -0.92
CA TYR A 96 -3.86 -2.81 0.31
C TYR A 96 -4.98 -3.85 0.30
N ILE A 97 -5.77 -3.93 -0.76
CA ILE A 97 -6.89 -4.89 -0.90
C ILE A 97 -6.37 -6.32 -0.77
N LEU A 98 -5.31 -6.68 -1.50
CA LEU A 98 -4.72 -8.02 -1.43
C LEU A 98 -4.16 -8.36 -0.04
N TRP A 99 -3.60 -7.39 0.66
CA TRP A 99 -3.15 -7.57 2.05
C TRP A 99 -4.34 -7.78 2.99
N CYS A 100 -5.43 -7.01 2.85
CA CYS A 100 -6.65 -7.17 3.62
C CYS A 100 -7.29 -8.55 3.39
N MET A 101 -7.32 -9.02 2.14
CA MET A 101 -7.77 -10.36 1.78
C MET A 101 -6.95 -11.44 2.49
N GLU A 102 -5.63 -11.29 2.52
CA GLU A 102 -4.76 -12.24 3.22
C GLU A 102 -5.00 -12.24 4.74
N LYS A 103 -5.21 -11.05 5.32
CA LYS A 103 -5.53 -10.91 6.76
C LYS A 103 -6.86 -11.56 7.12
N TYR A 104 -7.86 -11.41 6.25
CA TYR A 104 -9.14 -12.08 6.41
C TYR A 104 -9.02 -13.62 6.30
N ARG A 105 -8.18 -14.13 5.39
CA ARG A 105 -7.89 -15.57 5.30
C ARG A 105 -7.27 -16.11 6.59
N GLN A 106 -6.48 -15.29 7.29
CA GLN A 106 -5.91 -15.61 8.60
C GLN A 106 -6.97 -15.58 9.73
N GLY A 107 -8.20 -15.18 9.45
CA GLY A 107 -9.29 -15.12 10.42
C GLY A 107 -9.31 -13.85 11.26
N LEU A 108 -8.57 -12.81 10.88
CA LEU A 108 -8.58 -11.52 11.57
C LEU A 108 -9.82 -10.70 11.16
N ASP A 109 -10.39 -9.96 12.11
CA ASP A 109 -11.51 -9.05 11.87
C ASP A 109 -11.06 -7.86 10.99
N PRO A 110 -11.73 -7.58 9.86
CA PRO A 110 -11.49 -6.41 9.03
C PRO A 110 -11.40 -5.08 9.77
N ARG A 111 -12.19 -4.89 10.84
CA ARG A 111 -12.19 -3.63 11.62
C ARG A 111 -10.90 -3.41 12.40
N ASP A 112 -10.17 -4.47 12.72
CA ASP A 112 -8.99 -4.37 13.58
C ASP A 112 -7.72 -4.07 12.78
N PHE A 113 -7.61 -4.61 11.55
CA PHE A 113 -6.46 -4.37 10.69
C PHE A 113 -6.68 -3.26 9.66
N ALA A 114 -7.93 -2.83 9.42
CA ALA A 114 -8.21 -1.74 8.51
C ALA A 114 -7.65 -0.43 9.06
N HIS A 115 -6.96 0.31 8.18
CA HIS A 115 -6.39 1.60 8.52
C HIS A 115 -6.83 2.64 7.52
N GLU A 116 -7.31 3.76 8.04
CA GLU A 116 -7.67 4.91 7.24
C GLU A 116 -6.47 5.49 6.48
N PRO A 117 -6.71 6.14 5.31
CA PRO A 117 -5.63 6.80 4.61
C PRO A 117 -5.06 7.90 5.49
N LYS A 118 -3.74 7.90 5.67
CA LYS A 118 -3.05 8.98 6.40
C LYS A 118 -3.44 10.32 5.78
N PRO A 119 -3.84 11.31 6.59
CA PRO A 119 -4.26 12.60 6.07
C PRO A 119 -3.11 13.25 5.30
N LYS A 120 -3.45 13.99 4.25
CA LYS A 120 -2.47 14.71 3.45
C LYS A 120 -1.74 15.70 4.36
N LYS A 121 -0.40 15.68 4.32
CA LYS A 121 0.40 16.67 5.03
C LYS A 121 0.06 18.07 4.51
N THR A 122 -0.47 18.91 5.39
CA THR A 122 -0.79 20.32 5.08
C THR A 122 0.48 21.16 4.92
N VAL A 123 1.49 20.92 5.78
CA VAL A 123 2.76 21.65 5.78
C VAL A 123 3.89 20.74 5.32
N ARG A 124 4.68 21.18 4.33
CA ARG A 124 5.94 20.53 3.90
C ARG A 124 7.12 21.28 4.52
N GLY A 125 7.99 20.56 5.25
CA GLY A 125 9.15 21.11 5.95
C GLY A 125 8.91 21.28 7.45
N TRP A 126 9.90 20.90 8.25
CA TRP A 126 9.96 21.11 9.70
C TRP A 126 11.32 21.70 10.04
N GLY A 127 11.34 22.86 10.68
CA GLY A 127 12.57 23.52 11.12
C GLY A 127 12.33 24.98 11.44
N PRO A 128 13.21 25.64 12.22
CA PRO A 128 13.05 27.04 12.63
C PRO A 128 12.83 28.01 11.45
N SER A 129 13.34 27.66 10.27
CA SER A 129 13.20 28.45 9.04
C SER A 129 11.89 28.26 8.29
N VAL A 130 11.01 27.32 8.67
CA VAL A 130 9.73 27.06 7.98
C VAL A 130 8.65 26.73 9.01
N GLN A 131 7.81 27.72 9.35
CA GLN A 131 6.58 27.50 10.14
C GLN A 131 5.36 27.68 9.24
N ASN A 132 4.32 26.88 9.45
CA ASN A 132 3.05 26.97 8.71
C ASN A 132 3.20 26.94 7.18
N GLY A 133 4.21 26.23 6.66
CA GLY A 133 4.49 26.12 5.23
C GLY A 133 5.09 27.38 4.58
N LYS A 134 5.37 28.43 5.37
CA LYS A 134 6.05 29.64 4.92
C LYS A 134 7.49 29.62 5.41
N ARG A 135 8.44 29.84 4.50
CA ARG A 135 9.85 30.00 4.88
C ARG A 135 10.02 31.34 5.59
N ILE A 136 10.25 31.30 6.89
CA ILE A 136 10.57 32.48 7.68
C ILE A 136 12.02 32.83 7.36
N ARG A 137 12.24 33.93 6.64
CA ARG A 137 13.55 34.59 6.65
C ARG A 137 13.54 35.48 7.89
N SER A 138 14.58 35.42 8.72
CA SER A 138 14.79 36.38 9.81
C SER A 138 14.69 37.78 9.21
N ARG A 139 13.54 38.44 9.41
CA ARG A 139 13.27 39.74 8.83
C ARG A 139 14.15 40.74 9.58
N ARG A 140 15.34 41.05 9.06
CA ARG A 140 16.04 42.28 9.44
C ARG A 140 15.16 43.41 8.93
N VAL A 141 14.31 43.98 9.79
CA VAL A 141 13.57 45.21 9.47
C VAL A 141 14.62 46.28 9.25
N LYS A 142 14.98 46.52 8.00
CA LYS A 142 15.85 47.64 7.64
C LYS A 142 15.01 48.89 7.87
N GLN A 143 15.22 49.55 9.01
CA GLN A 143 14.69 50.89 9.28
C GLN A 143 15.12 51.78 8.11
N ARG A 144 14.18 52.09 7.21
CA ARG A 144 14.41 53.08 6.15
C ARG A 144 14.40 54.43 6.83
N SER A 145 15.57 54.98 7.16
CA SER A 145 15.69 56.37 7.59
C SER A 145 15.14 57.27 6.49
N LYS A 146 14.05 57.98 6.76
CA LYS A 146 13.53 59.02 5.86
C LYS A 146 14.59 60.13 5.81
N ARG A 147 15.24 60.34 4.65
CA ARG A 147 16.01 61.57 4.42
C ARG A 147 15.00 62.72 4.37
N SER A 148 15.12 63.69 5.27
CA SER A 148 14.39 64.96 5.16
C SER A 148 14.87 65.72 3.92
N LYS A 149 13.95 66.42 3.28
CA LYS A 149 14.18 67.29 2.11
C LYS A 149 15.11 68.45 2.46
#